data_AF-A0A1F2SUZ4-F1
#
_entry.id   AF-A0A1F2SUZ4-F1
#
_cell.length_a   1.000
_cell.length_b   1.000
_cell.length_c   1.000
_cell.angle_alpha   90.00
_cell.angle_beta   90.00
_cell.angle_gamma   90.00
#
_symmetry.space_group_name_H-M   'P 1'
#
loop_
_entity.id
_entity.type
_entity.pdbx_description
1 polymer ?
#
loop_
_entity_poly.entity_id
_entity_poly.type
_entity_poly.pdbx_seq_one_letter_code
_entity_poly.pdbx_strand_id
1 'polypeptide(L)'
;MATLLVPKALREKLGDAGSDGLVMMFAEAHRLAVDSFERRLTEEIGKLRLDMANVRADILKWNFLFWIGQLAAMTAILSLMLRGVR
;
A
#
# COMPACT_ATOMS: atom_id res chain seq x y z
N MET A 1 -3.17 14.20 -23.94
CA MET A 1 -2.66 15.27 -23.07
C MET A 1 -3.61 16.45 -23.19
N ALA A 2 -4.29 16.81 -22.10
CA ALA A 2 -5.11 18.03 -22.09
C ALA A 2 -4.16 19.22 -22.19
N THR A 3 -4.21 19.95 -23.29
CA THR A 3 -3.43 21.18 -23.44
C THR A 3 -4.00 22.20 -22.46
N LEU A 4 -3.18 22.64 -21.51
CA LEU A 4 -3.52 23.74 -20.60
C LEU A 4 -3.64 25.01 -21.44
N LEU A 5 -4.84 25.28 -21.96
CA LEU A 5 -5.12 26.50 -22.71
C LEU A 5 -5.48 27.59 -21.71
N VAL A 6 -4.68 28.65 -21.69
CA VAL A 6 -5.03 29.86 -20.94
C VAL A 6 -6.32 30.45 -21.55
N PRO A 7 -7.38 30.64 -20.75
CA PRO A 7 -8.63 31.22 -21.23
C PRO A 7 -8.38 32.60 -21.88
N LYS A 8 -9.10 32.89 -22.99
CA LYS A 8 -8.90 34.14 -23.76
C LYS A 8 -8.98 35.41 -22.90
N ALA A 9 -9.93 35.46 -21.97
CA ALA A 9 -10.10 36.59 -21.06
C ALA A 9 -8.88 36.86 -20.14
N LEU A 10 -8.16 35.80 -19.77
CA LEU A 10 -6.91 35.91 -19.01
C LEU A 10 -5.76 36.33 -19.94
N ARG A 11 -5.68 35.73 -21.14
CA ARG A 11 -4.65 36.07 -22.13
C ARG A 11 -4.69 37.53 -22.56
N GLU A 12 -5.88 38.09 -22.79
CA GLU A 12 -6.05 39.51 -23.14
C GLU A 12 -5.58 40.47 -22.03
N LYS A 13 -5.72 40.08 -20.76
CA LYS A 13 -5.30 40.91 -19.62
C LYS A 13 -3.82 40.74 -19.23
N LEU A 14 -3.28 39.54 -19.39
CA LEU A 14 -1.89 39.19 -19.01
C LEU A 14 -0.89 39.37 -20.16
N GLY A 15 -1.37 39.50 -21.39
CA GLY A 15 -0.55 39.41 -22.60
C GLY A 15 -0.02 37.99 -22.83
N ASP A 16 0.64 37.79 -23.98
CA ASP A 16 1.19 36.48 -24.36
C ASP A 16 2.30 36.04 -23.40
N ALA A 17 3.25 36.93 -23.07
CA ALA A 17 4.35 36.63 -22.15
C ALA A 17 3.86 36.25 -20.74
N GLY A 18 2.83 36.92 -20.22
CA GLY A 18 2.24 36.60 -18.92
C GLY A 18 1.46 35.28 -18.94
N SER A 19 0.81 34.96 -20.06
CA SER A 19 0.12 33.70 -20.25
C SER A 19 1.08 32.52 -20.30
N ASP A 20 2.20 32.66 -21.00
CA ASP A 20 3.24 31.62 -21.09
C ASP A 20 3.90 31.38 -19.72
N GLY A 21 4.17 32.45 -18.97
CA GLY A 21 4.67 32.36 -17.59
C GLY A 21 3.75 31.56 -16.67
N LEU A 22 2.43 31.77 -16.75
CA LEU A 22 1.45 31.00 -15.98
C LEU A 22 1.42 29.53 -16.39
N VAL A 23 1.46 29.23 -17.68
CA VAL A 23 1.51 27.83 -18.15
C VAL A 23 2.74 27.12 -17.62
N MET A 24 3.91 27.77 -17.66
CA MET A 24 5.15 27.21 -17.10
C MET A 24 5.04 26.98 -15.59
N MET A 25 4.51 27.96 -14.84
CA MET A 25 4.33 27.82 -13.40
C MET A 25 3.39 26.66 -13.04
N PHE A 26 2.26 26.53 -13.74
CA PHE A 26 1.31 25.44 -13.51
C PHE A 26 1.84 24.08 -13.94
N ALA A 27 2.59 24.02 -15.05
CA ALA A 27 3.24 22.79 -15.48
C ALA A 27 4.24 22.31 -14.43
N GLU A 28 5.04 23.23 -13.87
CA GLU A 28 6.01 22.90 -12.83
C GLU A 28 5.33 22.53 -11.49
N ALA A 29 4.32 23.29 -11.08
CA ALA A 29 3.54 22.97 -9.89
C ALA A 29 2.84 21.59 -10.01
N HIS A 30 2.31 21.28 -11.19
CA HIS A 30 1.70 19.99 -11.46
C HIS A 30 2.74 18.86 -11.42
N ARG A 31 3.92 19.07 -12.02
CA ARG A 31 5.03 18.11 -11.99
C ARG A 31 5.46 17.80 -10.55
N LEU A 32 5.68 18.83 -9.74
CA LEU A 32 6.06 18.66 -8.32
C LEU A 32 4.96 17.93 -7.52
N ALA A 33 3.69 18.24 -7.78
CA ALA A 33 2.57 17.57 -7.13
C ALA A 33 2.54 16.07 -7.50
N VAL A 34 2.68 15.74 -8.78
CA VAL A 34 2.71 14.36 -9.27
C VAL A 34 3.91 13.61 -8.70
N ASP A 35 5.12 14.16 -8.75
CA ASP A 35 6.33 13.53 -8.21
C ASP A 35 6.17 13.24 -6.70
N SER A 36 5.62 14.19 -5.94
CA SER A 36 5.39 13.99 -4.49
C SER A 36 4.32 12.93 -4.22
N PHE A 37 3.30 12.86 -5.07
CA PHE A 37 2.22 11.89 -4.96
C PHE A 37 2.71 10.48 -5.31
N GLU A 38 3.47 10.31 -6.38
CA GLU A 38 4.06 9.03 -6.79
C GLU A 38 5.02 8.48 -5.72
N ARG A 39 5.83 9.35 -5.12
CA ARG A 39 6.71 8.98 -4.00
C ARG A 39 5.90 8.46 -2.80
N ARG A 40 4.89 9.23 -2.37
CA ARG A 40 4.03 8.83 -1.26
C ARG A 40 3.26 7.55 -1.56
N LEU A 41 2.74 7.38 -2.78
CA LEU A 41 2.08 6.14 -3.17
C LEU A 41 3.01 4.94 -3.09
N THR A 42 4.25 5.08 -3.58
CA THR A 42 5.25 4.01 -3.53
C THR A 42 5.59 3.64 -2.09
N GLU A 43 5.75 4.64 -1.21
CA GLU A 43 5.98 4.43 0.22
C GLU A 43 4.81 3.72 0.90
N GLU A 44 3.56 4.18 0.69
CA GLU A 44 2.37 3.58 1.29
C GLU A 44 2.10 2.16 0.76
N ILE A 45 2.31 1.90 -0.53
CA ILE A 45 2.25 0.54 -1.09
C ILE A 45 3.33 -0.35 -0.46
N GLY A 46 4.54 0.19 -0.25
CA GLY A 46 5.61 -0.51 0.44
C GLY A 46 5.23 -0.91 1.87
N LYS A 47 4.66 0.02 2.64
CA LYS A 47 4.15 -0.23 4.00
C LYS A 47 3.06 -1.28 4.01
N LEU A 48 2.06 -1.17 3.12
CA LEU A 48 0.98 -2.15 3.01
C LEU A 48 1.52 -3.57 2.71
N ARG A 49 2.51 -3.69 1.82
CA ARG A 49 3.15 -4.99 1.53
C ARG A 49 3.85 -5.57 2.76
N LEU A 50 4.53 -4.72 3.53
CA LEU A 50 5.18 -5.13 4.77
C LEU A 50 4.17 -5.58 5.83
N ASP A 51 3.09 -4.83 6.01
CA ASP A 51 2.02 -5.18 6.95
C ASP A 51 1.34 -6.50 6.57
N MET A 52 1.08 -6.73 5.29
CA MET A 52 0.57 -8.01 4.79
C MET A 52 1.53 -9.17 5.07
N ALA A 53 2.83 -8.97 4.91
CA ALA A 53 3.84 -9.97 5.22
C ALA A 53 3.88 -10.29 6.71
N ASN A 54 3.79 -9.25 7.57
CA ASN A 54 3.73 -9.40 9.02
C ASN A 54 2.49 -10.17 9.47
N VAL A 55 1.30 -9.80 8.96
CA VAL A 55 0.05 -10.52 9.26
C VAL A 55 0.15 -11.99 8.84
N ARG A 56 0.70 -12.28 7.66
CA ARG A 56 0.93 -13.67 7.20
C ARG A 56 1.87 -14.42 8.14
N ALA A 57 2.95 -13.78 8.58
CA ALA A 57 3.89 -14.39 9.50
C ALA A 57 3.25 -14.68 10.86
N ASP A 58 2.43 -13.76 11.39
CA ASP A 58 1.73 -13.94 12.66
C ASP A 58 0.67 -15.05 12.57
N ILE A 59 -0.08 -15.12 11.48
CA ILE A 59 -1.00 -16.24 11.23
C ILE A 59 -0.25 -17.58 11.24
N LEU A 60 0.93 -17.63 10.62
CA LEU A 60 1.75 -18.84 10.60
C LEU A 60 2.25 -19.21 12.01
N LYS A 61 2.72 -18.24 12.80
CA LYS A 61 3.13 -18.45 14.21
C LYS A 61 1.99 -19.05 15.03
N TRP A 62 0.79 -18.49 14.93
CA TRP A 62 -0.37 -18.97 15.67
C TRP A 62 -0.82 -20.36 15.21
N ASN A 63 -0.74 -20.66 13.91
CA ASN A 63 -1.00 -22.02 13.41
C ASN A 63 -0.03 -23.03 13.99
N PHE A 64 1.28 -22.72 14.07
CA PHE A 64 2.25 -23.64 14.66
C PHE A 64 2.00 -23.90 16.14
N LEU A 65 1.71 -22.84 16.92
CA LEU A 65 1.39 -22.99 18.33
C LEU A 65 0.15 -23.88 18.53
N PHE A 66 -0.88 -23.66 17.70
CA PHE A 66 -2.08 -24.47 17.70
C PHE A 66 -1.80 -25.92 17.33
N TRP A 67 -1.00 -26.17 16.29
CA TRP A 67 -0.64 -27.52 15.85
C TRP A 67 0.11 -28.31 16.92
N ILE A 68 1.00 -27.68 17.68
CA ILE A 68 1.66 -28.34 18.82
C ILE A 68 0.62 -28.79 19.85
N GLY A 69 -0.36 -27.93 20.16
CA GLY A 69 -1.47 -28.28 21.05
C GLY A 69 -2.32 -29.44 20.51
N GLN A 70 -2.66 -29.42 19.21
CA GLN A 70 -3.40 -30.50 18.57
C GLN A 70 -2.63 -31.82 18.60
N LEU A 71 -1.33 -31.82 18.29
CA LEU A 71 -0.49 -33.01 18.35
C LEU A 71 -0.42 -33.58 19.77
N ALA A 72 -0.28 -32.73 20.79
CA ALA A 72 -0.32 -33.16 22.19
C ALA A 72 -1.67 -33.77 22.59
N ALA A 73 -2.78 -33.18 22.12
CA ALA A 73 -4.11 -33.74 22.35
C ALA A 73 -4.28 -35.11 21.65
N MET A 74 -3.81 -35.24 20.40
CA MET A 74 -3.86 -36.50 19.67
C MET A 74 -3.03 -37.60 20.35
N THR A 75 -1.81 -37.29 20.81
CA THR A 75 -0.98 -38.27 21.51
C THR A 75 -1.59 -38.68 22.85
N ALA A 76 -2.19 -37.74 23.58
CA ALA A 76 -2.91 -38.04 24.83
C ALA A 76 -4.10 -38.98 24.58
N ILE A 77 -4.93 -38.69 23.57
CA ILE A 77 -6.08 -39.53 23.22
C ILE A 77 -5.62 -40.94 22.81
N LEU A 78 -4.64 -41.05 21.92
CA LEU A 78 -4.11 -42.34 21.48
C LEU A 78 -3.50 -43.14 22.65
N SER A 79 -2.79 -42.48 23.56
CA SER A 79 -2.21 -43.13 24.75
C SER A 79 -3.30 -43.67 25.69
N LEU A 80 -4.39 -42.93 25.88
CA LEU A 80 -5.53 -43.38 26.68
C LEU A 80 -6.24 -44.57 26.02
N MET A 81 -6.44 -44.55 24.71
CA MET A 81 -7.04 -45.68 23.98
C MET A 81 -6.19 -46.95 24.07
N LEU A 82 -4.86 -46.84 23.90
CA LEU A 82 -3.95 -47.99 24.01
C LEU A 82 -3.90 -48.58 25.44
N ARG A 83 -4.10 -47.76 26.47
CA ARG A 83 -4.24 -48.22 27.85
C ARG A 83 -5.54 -48.96 28.12
N GLY A 84 -6.64 -48.61 27.44
CA GLY A 84 -7.94 -49.29 27.61
C GLY A 84 -8.06 -50.62 26.85
N VAL A 85 -7.15 -50.90 25.90
CA VAL A 85 -7.14 -52.13 25.08
C VAL A 85 -6.18 -53.20 25.61
N ARG A 86 -5.24 -52.83 26.49
CA ARG A 86 -4.38 -53.78 27.23
C ARG A 86 -5.00 -54.17 28.55
#